data_AF-A0A6Y3I1V0-F1
#
_entry.id   AF-A0A6Y3I1V0-F1
#
_cell.length_a   1.000
_cell.length_b   1.000
_cell.length_c   1.000
_cell.angle_alpha   90.00
_cell.angle_beta   90.00
_cell.angle_gamma   90.00
#
_symmetry.space_group_name_H-M   'P 1'
#
loop_
_entity.id
_entity.type
_entity.pdbx_description
1 polymer ?
#
loop_
_entity_poly.entity_id
_entity_poly.type
_entity_poly.pdbx_seq_one_letter_code
_entity_poly.pdbx_strand_id
1 'polypeptide(L)' 'AEAEVRQNVSAVLVGKNINFFLTTRDVHAGDELWFDYGPDYQHFEPGETLRPTQVKEEPPSSEGE' A
#
# COMPACT_ATOMS: atom_id res chain seq x y z
N ALA A 1 12.78 -13.54 -2.41
CA ALA A 1 11.90 -14.13 -3.44
C ALA A 1 12.15 -13.44 -4.79
N GLU A 2 11.80 -14.03 -5.94
CA GLU A 2 12.05 -13.44 -7.27
C GLU A 2 11.32 -12.08 -7.46
N ALA A 3 10.18 -11.89 -6.79
CA ALA A 3 9.40 -10.66 -6.78
C ALA A 3 10.11 -9.49 -6.09
N GLU A 4 10.76 -9.70 -4.94
CA GLU A 4 11.50 -8.66 -4.21
C GLU A 4 12.69 -8.12 -5.04
N VAL A 5 13.29 -8.97 -5.88
CA VAL A 5 14.42 -8.58 -6.73
C VAL A 5 13.99 -7.66 -7.88
N ARG A 6 12.74 -7.77 -8.35
CA ARG A 6 12.18 -6.96 -9.44
C ARG A 6 11.57 -5.63 -9.02
N GLN A 7 11.30 -5.42 -7.73
CA GLN A 7 10.67 -4.18 -7.25
C GLN A 7 11.56 -2.94 -7.46
N ASN A 8 11.05 -1.98 -8.22
CA ASN A 8 11.71 -0.68 -8.46
C ASN A 8 10.95 0.50 -7.83
N VAL A 9 9.81 0.22 -7.20
CA VAL A 9 8.98 1.18 -6.48
C VAL A 9 8.57 0.60 -5.12
N SER A 10 8.59 1.43 -4.08
CA SER A 10 8.02 1.13 -2.75
C SER A 10 6.77 1.99 -2.52
N ALA A 11 5.79 1.44 -1.79
CA ALA A 11 4.61 2.17 -1.35
C ALA A 11 4.80 2.65 0.11
N VAL A 12 4.47 3.90 0.38
CA VAL A 12 4.53 4.51 1.72
C VAL A 12 3.20 5.18 2.02
N LEU A 13 2.59 4.82 3.14
CA LEU A 13 1.37 5.46 3.63
C LEU A 13 1.71 6.79 4.31
N VAL A 14 1.09 7.87 3.84
CA VAL A 14 1.21 9.21 4.43
C VAL A 14 -0.16 9.67 4.91
N GLY A 15 -0.22 10.10 6.17
CA GLY A 15 -1.49 10.39 6.83
C GLY A 15 -2.33 9.13 6.99
N LYS A 16 -3.65 9.26 6.80
CA LYS A 16 -4.59 8.15 7.01
C LYS A 16 -4.72 7.21 5.82
N ASN A 17 -4.85 7.76 4.61
CA ASN A 17 -5.39 7.02 3.46
C ASN A 17 -4.67 7.31 2.13
N ILE A 18 -3.50 7.96 2.15
CA ILE A 18 -2.80 8.35 0.91
C ILE A 18 -1.53 7.52 0.78
N ASN A 19 -1.45 6.72 -0.29
CA ASN A 19 -0.23 6.00 -0.64
C ASN A 19 0.62 6.84 -1.60
N PHE A 20 1.88 7.01 -1.25
CA PHE A 20 2.92 7.57 -2.11
C PHE A 20 3.80 6.44 -2.62
N PHE A 21 4.22 6.54 -3.88
CA PHE A 21 5.07 5.56 -4.53
C PHE A 21 6.44 6.19 -4.77
N LEU A 22 7.49 5.58 -4.21
CA LEU A 22 8.85 6.09 -4.29
C LEU A 22 9.72 5.10 -5.04
N THR A 23 10.50 5.60 -5.99
CA THR A 23 11.46 4.77 -6.73
C THR A 23 12.59 4.31 -5.81
N THR A 24 12.91 3.02 -5.81
CA THR A 24 14.00 2.43 -5.00
C THR A 24 15.31 2.30 -5.78
N ARG A 25 15.26 2.54 -7.09
CA ARG A 25 16.37 2.53 -8.05
C ARG A 25 16.05 3.45 -9.23
N ASP A 26 17.01 3.67 -10.11
CA ASP A 26 16.78 4.42 -11.35
C ASP A 26 15.74 3.73 -12.23
N VAL A 27 14.84 4.53 -12.82
CA VAL A 27 13.78 4.08 -13.72
C VAL A 27 13.84 4.92 -14.99
N HIS A 28 13.79 4.26 -16.15
CA HIS A 28 13.85 4.89 -17.45
C HIS A 28 12.49 4.88 -18.17
N ALA A 29 12.39 5.67 -19.24
CA ALA A 29 11.18 5.70 -20.05
C ALA A 29 10.94 4.34 -20.72
N GLY A 30 9.73 3.80 -20.52
CA GLY A 30 9.34 2.47 -21.02
C GLY A 30 9.56 1.34 -20.01
N ASP A 31 10.19 1.61 -18.86
CA ASP A 31 10.28 0.64 -17.78
C ASP A 31 8.93 0.49 -17.07
N GLU A 32 8.58 -0.75 -16.74
CA GLU A 32 7.41 -1.06 -15.94
C GLU A 32 7.70 -0.81 -14.45
N LEU A 33 6.74 -0.19 -13.76
CA LEU A 33 6.84 0.07 -12.32
C LEU A 33 6.34 -1.14 -11.54
N TRP A 34 7.21 -1.72 -10.73
CA TRP A 34 6.97 -2.90 -9.92
C TRP A 34 7.06 -2.53 -8.44
N PHE A 35 5.96 -2.72 -7.71
CA PHE A 35 5.88 -2.56 -6.25
C PHE A 35 5.09 -3.73 -5.65
N ASP A 36 5.34 -4.03 -4.37
CA ASP A 36 4.50 -4.95 -3.63
C ASP A 36 3.22 -4.27 -3.18
N TYR A 37 2.15 -5.05 -3.03
CA TYR A 37 0.98 -4.59 -2.29
C TYR A 37 1.25 -4.57 -0.77
N GLY A 38 2.30 -5.28 -0.33
CA GLY A 38 2.74 -5.34 1.06
C GLY A 38 2.04 -6.45 1.84
N PRO A 39 2.54 -6.77 3.04
CA PRO A 39 2.04 -7.89 3.84
C PRO A 39 0.61 -7.70 4.34
N ASP A 40 0.14 -6.45 4.41
CA ASP A 40 -1.20 -6.10 4.88
C ASP A 40 -2.25 -6.10 3.75
N TYR A 41 -1.84 -6.35 2.50
CA TYR A 41 -2.77 -6.45 1.39
C TYR A 41 -3.54 -7.76 1.45
N GLN A 42 -4.85 -7.65 1.63
CA GLN A 42 -5.75 -8.78 1.57
C GLN A 42 -6.27 -8.95 0.14
N HIS A 43 -5.88 -10.04 -0.51
CA HIS A 43 -6.47 -10.44 -1.80
C HIS A 43 -7.94 -10.86 -1.58
N PHE A 44 -8.82 -10.46 -2.50
CA PHE A 44 -10.23 -10.86 -2.50
C PHE A 44 -10.57 -11.50 -3.83
N GLU A 45 -11.22 -12.66 -3.78
CA GLU A 45 -11.75 -13.34 -4.97
C GLU A 45 -13.05 -12.66 -5.45
N PRO A 46 -13.33 -12.67 -6.76
CA PRO A 46 -14.60 -12.17 -7.28
C PRO A 46 -15.80 -12.88 -6.62
N GLY A 47 -16.64 -12.12 -5.92
CA GLY A 47 -17.81 -12.65 -5.20
C GLY A 47 -17.60 -12.87 -3.71
N GLU A 48 -16.38 -12.69 -3.19
CA GLU A 48 -16.20 -12.56 -1.75
C GLU A 48 -16.89 -11.29 -1.25
N THR A 49 -17.67 -11.45 -0.17
CA THR A 49 -18.18 -10.29 0.57
C THR A 49 -16.98 -9.61 1.20
N LEU A 50 -16.67 -8.38 0.77
CA LEU A 50 -15.73 -7.52 1.48
C LEU A 50 -16.22 -7.45 2.92
N ARG A 51 -15.50 -8.10 3.84
CA ARG A 51 -15.69 -7.79 5.26
C ARG A 51 -15.44 -6.29 5.38
N PRO A 52 -16.16 -5.55 6.22
CA PRO A 52 -15.77 -4.21 6.57
C PRO A 52 -14.43 -4.35 7.33
N THR A 53 -13.35 -4.50 6.60
CA THR A 53 -12.00 -4.36 7.10
C THR A 53 -11.93 -2.90 7.49
N GLN A 54 -12.15 -2.67 8.77
CA GLN A 54 -11.29 -1.81 9.58
C GLN A 54 -10.61 -0.75 8.71
N VAL A 55 -11.41 0.18 8.15
CA VAL A 55 -10.93 1.56 8.07
C VAL A 55 -10.48 1.77 9.49
N LYS A 56 -9.17 1.76 9.72
CA LYS A 56 -8.61 1.93 11.05
C LYS A 56 -9.33 3.15 11.58
N GLU A 57 -10.32 2.90 12.45
CA GLU A 57 -11.11 3.98 13.02
C GLU A 57 -10.02 4.83 13.65
N GLU A 58 -9.96 6.11 13.26
CA GLU A 58 -9.04 6.99 13.96
C GLU A 58 -9.39 6.82 15.43
N PRO A 59 -8.41 6.56 16.32
CA PRO A 59 -8.71 6.75 17.72
C PRO A 59 -9.34 8.14 17.83
N PRO A 60 -10.47 8.32 18.52
CA PRO A 60 -11.10 9.62 18.63
C PRO A 60 -10.00 10.60 19.04
N SER A 61 -9.81 11.68 18.28
CA SER A 61 -8.87 12.73 18.67
C SER A 61 -9.20 13.06 20.12
N SER A 62 -8.22 12.92 21.02
CA SER A 62 -8.38 13.43 22.37
C SER A 62 -8.47 14.94 22.24
N GLU A 63 -9.68 15.47 22.07
CA GLU A 63 -10.05 16.77 22.60
C GLU A 63 -9.98 16.61 24.13
N GLY A 64 -8.78 16.70 24.65
CA GLY A 64 -8.49 16.86 26.07
C GLY A 64 -7.90 18.25 26.26
N GLU A 65 -8.78 19.18 26.64
CA GLU A 65 -8.58 20.51 27.28
C GLU A 65 -7.33 21.34 26.95
#